data_AF-A0A2G8T0G9-F1
#
_entry.id   AF-A0A2G8T0G9-F1
#
_cell.length_a   1.000
_cell.length_b   1.000
_cell.length_c   1.000
_cell.angle_alpha   90.00
_cell.angle_beta   90.00
_cell.angle_gamma   90.00
#
_symmetry.space_group_name_H-M   'P 1'
#
loop_
_entity.id
_entity.type
_entity.pdbx_description
1 polymer ?
#
loop_
_entity_poly.entity_id
_entity_poly.type
_entity_poly.pdbx_seq_one_letter_code
_entity_poly.pdbx_strand_id
1 'polypeptide(L)'
;MPQTKSAVISLLIASALAIPALSQAQTSAPAAPAAGAAAATLGKADQKVVVDMAMSNMAEVAAGKMALAKSQNPQVKTYAQKMIDDHTAAQGDVTTLAQAKGVTLPTELDAPHKAMAARLDNMSGGAFDKAYMKGAGVSDHTKMHNKLVKAASNAKDPDVKAAAAKMRPVVEQHLQMAKEQPATASAVAR
;
A
#
# COMPACT_ATOMS: atom_id res chain seq x y z
N MET A 1 58.67 30.09 24.91
CA MET A 1 59.73 29.98 23.88
C MET A 1 59.58 28.63 23.18
N PRO A 2 59.97 28.46 21.90
CA PRO A 2 59.98 29.40 20.76
C PRO A 2 59.04 28.86 19.63
N GLN A 3 58.96 29.31 18.36
CA GLN A 3 59.39 30.50 17.59
C GLN A 3 58.11 31.31 17.20
N THR A 4 57.94 32.24 16.22
CA THR A 4 58.65 32.83 15.05
C THR A 4 58.80 31.95 13.78
N LYS A 5 58.86 32.41 12.52
CA LYS A 5 58.79 33.73 11.83
C LYS A 5 57.69 33.63 10.71
N SER A 6 57.35 34.56 9.81
CA SER A 6 57.88 35.83 9.25
C SER A 6 56.69 36.81 9.01
N ALA A 7 56.67 38.01 8.39
CA ALA A 7 57.46 38.74 7.37
C ALA A 7 57.41 38.14 5.93
N VAL A 8 57.38 38.86 4.81
CA VAL A 8 57.52 40.32 4.47
C VAL A 8 56.34 40.78 3.58
N ILE A 9 55.74 41.99 3.65
CA ILE A 9 56.21 43.41 3.53
C ILE A 9 56.47 43.87 2.07
N SER A 10 55.55 44.70 1.53
CA SER A 10 55.71 45.89 0.63
C SER A 10 54.36 46.15 -0.08
N LEU A 11 53.60 47.23 0.21
CA LEU A 11 53.80 48.65 -0.10
C LEU A 11 53.53 49.03 -1.58
N LEU A 12 52.44 49.78 -1.81
CA LEU A 12 52.44 51.04 -2.59
C LEU A 12 51.12 51.82 -2.36
N ILE A 13 51.08 53.10 -2.76
CA ILE A 13 50.06 54.08 -2.37
C ILE A 13 49.45 54.75 -3.62
N ALA A 14 48.12 54.88 -3.68
CA ALA A 14 47.41 55.82 -4.56
C ALA A 14 46.02 56.14 -3.98
N SER A 15 45.46 57.31 -4.33
CA SER A 15 44.30 57.91 -3.66
C SER A 15 43.08 58.09 -4.57
N ALA A 16 41.92 58.24 -3.91
CA ALA A 16 40.69 58.91 -4.39
C ALA A 16 39.92 58.31 -5.58
N LEU A 17 38.69 57.85 -5.30
CA LEU A 17 37.47 58.64 -5.55
C LEU A 17 36.25 57.93 -4.93
N ALA A 18 35.28 58.70 -4.44
CA ALA A 18 34.04 58.16 -3.87
C ALA A 18 32.89 58.26 -4.88
N ILE A 19 32.17 57.16 -5.09
CA ILE A 19 30.91 57.11 -5.84
C ILE A 19 29.92 56.26 -5.03
N PRO A 20 28.75 56.80 -4.61
CA PRO A 20 27.70 56.03 -3.95
C PRO A 20 26.74 55.38 -4.96
N ALA A 21 25.94 54.43 -4.46
CA ALA A 21 24.96 53.61 -5.20
C ALA A 21 25.58 52.59 -6.19
N LEU A 22 24.92 51.47 -6.50
CA LEU A 22 23.54 51.08 -6.20
C LEU A 22 23.45 49.63 -5.72
N SER A 23 22.79 49.39 -4.57
CA SER A 23 22.44 48.03 -4.15
C SER A 23 21.39 47.44 -5.10
N GLN A 24 21.79 46.45 -5.90
CA GLN A 24 20.82 45.66 -6.67
C GLN A 24 20.03 44.76 -5.72
N ALA A 25 18.84 45.22 -5.32
CA ALA A 25 17.86 44.38 -4.67
C ALA A 25 17.42 43.29 -5.66
N GLN A 26 17.94 42.08 -5.50
CA GLN A 26 17.55 40.93 -6.32
C GLN A 26 16.11 40.55 -5.98
N THR A 27 15.16 41.10 -6.74
CA THR A 27 13.75 40.70 -6.68
C THR A 27 13.64 39.27 -7.20
N SER A 28 13.63 38.31 -6.29
CA SER A 28 13.30 36.92 -6.59
C SER A 28 11.88 36.86 -7.13
N ALA A 29 11.76 36.76 -8.46
CA ALA A 29 10.47 36.56 -9.10
C ALA A 29 9.80 35.30 -8.52
N PRO A 30 8.48 35.34 -8.22
CA PRO A 30 7.79 34.16 -7.72
C PRO A 30 7.87 33.08 -8.79
N ALA A 31 8.46 31.93 -8.44
CA ALA A 31 8.51 30.78 -9.32
C ALA A 31 7.06 30.39 -9.67
N ALA A 32 6.73 30.41 -10.96
CA ALA A 32 5.43 29.95 -11.43
C ALA A 32 5.22 28.51 -10.95
N PRO A 33 4.02 28.14 -10.45
CA PRO A 33 3.75 26.77 -10.03
C PRO A 33 4.02 25.85 -11.22
N ALA A 34 4.89 24.85 -11.02
CA ALA A 34 5.24 23.90 -12.05
C ALA A 34 3.95 23.25 -12.57
N ALA A 35 3.65 23.45 -13.86
CA ALA A 35 2.44 22.93 -14.47
C ALA A 35 2.38 21.42 -14.21
N GLY A 36 1.31 20.98 -13.53
CA GLY A 36 1.23 19.63 -12.97
C GLY A 36 1.53 18.59 -14.03
N ALA A 37 2.50 17.72 -13.77
CA ALA A 37 2.84 16.64 -14.68
C ALA A 37 1.57 15.82 -14.98
N ALA A 38 1.11 15.85 -16.23
CA ALA A 38 -0.11 15.17 -16.63
C ALA A 38 0.00 13.69 -16.21
N ALA A 39 -0.99 13.21 -15.46
CA ALA A 39 -0.93 11.91 -14.80
C ALA A 39 -0.64 10.82 -15.84
N ALA A 40 0.59 10.28 -15.82
CA ALA A 40 1.04 9.33 -16.82
C ALA A 40 0.17 8.07 -16.75
N THR A 41 -0.63 7.83 -17.78
CA THR A 41 -1.56 6.70 -17.85
C THR A 41 -0.81 5.40 -17.61
N LEU A 42 -1.21 4.65 -16.58
CA LEU A 42 -0.51 3.45 -16.13
C LEU A 42 -0.29 2.45 -17.29
N GLY A 43 0.92 1.92 -17.38
CA GLY A 43 1.19 0.77 -18.25
C GLY A 43 0.29 -0.41 -17.85
N LYS A 44 -0.19 -1.19 -18.82
CA LYS A 44 -1.20 -2.24 -18.60
C LYS A 44 -0.86 -3.25 -17.49
N ALA A 45 0.44 -3.51 -17.26
CA ALA A 45 0.90 -4.35 -16.16
C ALA A 45 0.61 -3.73 -14.78
N ASP A 46 0.92 -2.44 -14.61
CA ASP A 46 0.72 -1.70 -13.37
C ASP A 46 -0.77 -1.42 -13.12
N GLN A 47 -1.53 -1.11 -14.18
CA GLN A 47 -3.00 -1.05 -14.14
C GLN A 47 -3.59 -2.36 -13.62
N LYS A 48 -3.08 -3.51 -14.08
CA LYS A 48 -3.52 -4.82 -13.59
C LYS A 48 -3.17 -5.03 -12.12
N VAL A 49 -2.04 -4.52 -11.62
CA VAL A 49 -1.71 -4.60 -10.18
C VAL A 49 -2.75 -3.85 -9.35
N VAL A 50 -3.11 -2.62 -9.74
CA VAL A 50 -4.12 -1.79 -9.05
C VAL A 50 -5.50 -2.46 -9.05
N VAL A 51 -5.92 -3.03 -10.19
CA VAL A 51 -7.18 -3.77 -10.31
C VAL A 51 -7.16 -5.08 -9.49
N ASP A 52 -6.05 -5.81 -9.49
CA ASP A 52 -5.88 -7.04 -8.70
C ASP A 52 -5.91 -6.77 -7.19
N MET A 53 -5.33 -5.65 -6.73
CA MET A 53 -5.43 -5.18 -5.34
C MET A 53 -6.90 -4.90 -4.97
N ALA A 54 -7.62 -4.14 -5.81
CA ALA A 54 -9.01 -3.77 -5.55
C ALA A 54 -9.92 -5.01 -5.43
N MET A 55 -9.79 -5.94 -6.38
CA MET A 55 -10.55 -7.20 -6.36
C MET A 55 -10.25 -8.03 -5.11
N SER A 56 -8.97 -8.14 -4.72
CA SER A 56 -8.57 -8.88 -3.52
C SER A 56 -9.18 -8.27 -2.24
N ASN A 57 -9.12 -6.94 -2.08
CA ASN A 57 -9.69 -6.26 -0.92
C ASN A 57 -11.22 -6.44 -0.86
N MET A 58 -11.91 -6.27 -1.99
CA MET A 58 -13.37 -6.46 -2.07
C MET A 58 -13.78 -7.90 -1.72
N ALA A 59 -13.01 -8.90 -2.18
CA ALA A 59 -13.26 -10.30 -1.89
C ALA A 59 -13.06 -10.63 -0.40
N GLU A 60 -11.97 -10.16 0.21
CA GLU A 60 -11.66 -10.40 1.62
C GLU A 60 -12.65 -9.69 2.56
N VAL A 61 -13.08 -8.47 2.25
CA VAL A 61 -14.17 -7.78 2.99
C VAL A 61 -15.48 -8.54 2.90
N ALA A 62 -15.82 -9.12 1.73
CA ALA A 62 -17.03 -9.93 1.56
C ALA A 62 -16.95 -11.27 2.32
N ALA A 63 -15.83 -11.97 2.22
CA ALA A 63 -15.58 -13.24 2.91
C ALA A 63 -15.53 -13.07 4.44
N GLY A 64 -14.87 -12.01 4.93
CA GLY A 64 -14.83 -11.65 6.35
C GLY A 64 -16.23 -11.35 6.91
N LYS A 65 -17.06 -10.59 6.18
CA LYS A 65 -18.47 -10.32 6.59
C LYS A 65 -19.29 -11.61 6.69
N MET A 66 -19.10 -12.52 5.74
CA MET A 66 -19.72 -13.85 5.80
C MET A 66 -19.22 -14.67 7.00
N ALA A 67 -17.93 -14.58 7.34
CA ALA A 67 -17.34 -15.31 8.47
C ALA A 67 -17.78 -14.78 9.83
N LEU A 68 -17.93 -13.46 10.01
CA LEU A 68 -18.53 -12.89 11.22
C LEU A 68 -19.96 -13.40 11.45
N ALA A 69 -20.75 -13.52 10.38
CA ALA A 69 -22.14 -13.94 10.45
C ALA A 69 -22.31 -15.46 10.66
N LYS A 70 -21.52 -16.30 9.97
CA LYS A 70 -21.72 -17.76 9.92
C LYS A 70 -20.86 -18.56 10.91
N SER A 71 -19.70 -18.05 11.33
CA SER A 71 -18.84 -18.75 12.29
C SER A 71 -19.43 -18.71 13.72
N GLN A 72 -19.00 -19.65 14.56
CA GLN A 72 -19.15 -19.55 16.03
C GLN A 72 -17.79 -19.64 16.75
N ASN A 73 -16.68 -19.79 16.01
CA ASN A 73 -15.34 -19.79 16.58
C ASN A 73 -14.89 -18.33 16.83
N PRO A 74 -14.57 -17.94 18.08
CA PRO A 74 -14.15 -16.58 18.40
C PRO A 74 -12.83 -16.19 17.70
N GLN A 75 -11.93 -17.14 17.46
CA GLN A 75 -10.66 -16.88 16.76
C GLN A 75 -10.88 -16.55 15.28
N VAL A 76 -11.81 -17.26 14.61
CA VAL A 76 -12.22 -16.97 13.23
C VAL A 76 -12.96 -15.64 13.14
N LYS A 77 -13.78 -15.28 14.13
CA LYS A 77 -14.41 -13.95 14.17
C LYS A 77 -13.39 -12.82 14.35
N THR A 78 -12.41 -12.97 15.23
CA THR A 78 -11.32 -11.99 15.39
C THR A 78 -10.48 -11.86 14.11
N TYR A 79 -10.19 -12.97 13.43
CA TYR A 79 -9.53 -12.95 12.12
C TYR A 79 -10.36 -12.20 11.08
N ALA A 80 -11.65 -12.57 10.94
CA ALA A 80 -12.57 -11.99 9.98
C ALA A 80 -12.79 -10.49 10.19
N GLN A 81 -12.88 -10.03 11.44
CA GLN A 81 -12.95 -8.60 11.77
C GLN A 81 -11.70 -7.87 11.28
N LYS A 82 -10.50 -8.39 11.58
CA LYS A 82 -9.24 -7.79 11.11
C LYS A 82 -9.14 -7.75 9.57
N MET A 83 -9.65 -8.79 8.88
CA MET A 83 -9.71 -8.76 7.41
C MET A 83 -10.62 -7.63 6.91
N ILE A 84 -11.82 -7.47 7.49
CA ILE A 84 -12.75 -6.40 7.11
C ILE A 84 -12.08 -5.03 7.31
N ASP A 85 -11.49 -4.78 8.46
CA ASP A 85 -10.94 -3.46 8.81
C ASP A 85 -9.74 -3.10 7.93
N ASP A 86 -8.74 -3.99 7.86
CA ASP A 86 -7.51 -3.74 7.09
C ASP A 86 -7.78 -3.68 5.58
N HIS A 87 -8.61 -4.57 5.02
CA HIS A 87 -8.92 -4.53 3.58
C HIS A 87 -9.90 -3.40 3.21
N THR A 88 -10.76 -2.94 4.13
CA THR A 88 -11.57 -1.72 3.87
C THR A 88 -10.68 -0.48 3.82
N ALA A 89 -9.71 -0.36 4.73
CA ALA A 89 -8.71 0.71 4.69
C ALA A 89 -7.86 0.66 3.42
N ALA A 90 -7.34 -0.54 3.08
CA ALA A 90 -6.57 -0.74 1.85
C ALA A 90 -7.39 -0.48 0.57
N GLN A 91 -8.71 -0.71 0.59
CA GLN A 91 -9.57 -0.36 -0.54
C GLN A 91 -9.69 1.15 -0.72
N GLY A 92 -9.67 1.94 0.36
CA GLY A 92 -9.58 3.41 0.30
C GLY A 92 -8.29 3.89 -0.37
N ASP A 93 -7.13 3.32 0.03
CA ASP A 93 -5.84 3.59 -0.61
C ASP A 93 -5.87 3.28 -2.11
N VAL A 94 -6.33 2.07 -2.49
CA VAL A 94 -6.37 1.61 -3.88
C VAL A 94 -7.34 2.46 -4.72
N THR A 95 -8.48 2.86 -4.15
CA THR A 95 -9.44 3.74 -4.84
C THR A 95 -8.84 5.12 -5.11
N THR A 96 -8.13 5.68 -4.13
CA THR A 96 -7.43 6.98 -4.26
C THR A 96 -6.33 6.91 -5.33
N LEU A 97 -5.50 5.86 -5.31
CA LEU A 97 -4.49 5.61 -6.32
C LEU A 97 -5.10 5.44 -7.72
N ALA A 98 -6.18 4.65 -7.84
CA ALA A 98 -6.84 4.42 -9.11
C ALA A 98 -7.42 5.71 -9.71
N GLN A 99 -8.07 6.56 -8.90
CA GLN A 99 -8.56 7.88 -9.30
C GLN A 99 -7.40 8.78 -9.78
N ALA A 100 -6.32 8.89 -9.00
CA ALA A 100 -5.16 9.70 -9.34
C ALA A 100 -4.42 9.26 -10.63
N LYS A 101 -4.65 8.02 -11.08
CA LYS A 101 -4.03 7.41 -12.26
C LYS A 101 -4.99 7.14 -13.42
N GLY A 102 -6.27 7.55 -13.32
CA GLY A 102 -7.28 7.33 -14.35
C GLY A 102 -7.67 5.86 -14.56
N VAL A 103 -7.51 5.00 -13.55
CA VAL A 103 -7.83 3.57 -13.60
C VAL A 103 -9.26 3.32 -13.12
N THR A 104 -10.11 2.78 -14.00
CA THR A 104 -11.43 2.25 -13.60
C THR A 104 -11.25 0.98 -12.77
N LEU A 105 -11.82 0.95 -11.57
CA LEU A 105 -11.87 -0.23 -10.70
C LEU A 105 -13.14 -1.06 -10.92
N PRO A 106 -13.12 -2.37 -10.61
CA PRO A 106 -14.32 -3.19 -10.57
C PRO A 106 -15.27 -2.73 -9.46
N THR A 107 -16.58 -2.77 -9.72
CA THR A 107 -17.65 -2.45 -8.75
C THR A 107 -18.29 -3.69 -8.12
N GLU A 108 -17.98 -4.87 -8.63
CA GLU A 108 -18.44 -6.17 -8.14
C GLU A 108 -17.31 -7.21 -8.16
N LEU A 109 -17.52 -8.35 -7.49
CA LEU A 109 -16.58 -9.46 -7.48
C LEU A 109 -16.53 -10.19 -8.83
N ASP A 110 -15.36 -10.71 -9.20
CA ASP A 110 -15.18 -11.57 -10.38
C ASP A 110 -15.80 -12.96 -10.19
N ALA A 111 -15.86 -13.75 -11.27
CA ALA A 111 -16.44 -15.09 -11.24
C ALA A 111 -15.75 -16.05 -10.25
N PRO A 112 -14.39 -16.13 -10.16
CA PRO A 112 -13.71 -16.88 -9.11
C PRO A 112 -14.14 -16.53 -7.67
N HIS A 113 -14.15 -15.25 -7.30
CA HIS A 113 -14.50 -14.84 -5.94
C HIS A 113 -16.01 -14.99 -5.67
N LYS A 114 -16.88 -14.75 -6.67
CA LYS A 114 -18.31 -15.08 -6.60
C LYS A 114 -18.55 -16.57 -6.36
N ALA A 115 -17.85 -17.44 -7.08
CA ALA A 115 -17.96 -18.90 -6.91
C ALA A 115 -17.44 -19.35 -5.54
N MET A 116 -16.38 -18.73 -5.01
CA MET A 116 -15.90 -19.00 -3.66
C MET A 116 -16.90 -18.54 -2.58
N ALA A 117 -17.49 -17.35 -2.72
CA ALA A 117 -18.52 -16.86 -1.81
C ALA A 117 -19.76 -17.78 -1.82
N ALA A 118 -20.25 -18.17 -3.01
CA ALA A 118 -21.37 -19.11 -3.13
C ALA A 118 -21.06 -20.48 -2.51
N ARG A 119 -19.82 -20.98 -2.66
CA ARG A 119 -19.36 -22.20 -1.98
C ARG A 119 -19.38 -22.05 -0.46
N LEU A 120 -18.83 -20.95 0.07
CA LEU A 120 -18.77 -20.70 1.52
C LEU A 120 -20.18 -20.52 2.11
N ASP A 121 -21.11 -19.90 1.39
CA ASP A 121 -22.47 -19.70 1.90
C ASP A 121 -23.25 -21.02 2.08
N ASN A 122 -22.96 -22.02 1.24
CA ASN A 122 -23.49 -23.38 1.37
C ASN A 122 -22.80 -24.22 2.48
N MET A 123 -21.95 -23.62 3.31
CA MET A 123 -21.23 -24.31 4.40
C MET A 123 -21.55 -23.67 5.76
N SER A 124 -21.42 -24.45 6.84
CA SER A 124 -21.68 -24.02 8.22
C SER A 124 -20.69 -24.64 9.22
N GLY A 125 -20.61 -24.07 10.42
CA GLY A 125 -19.78 -24.57 11.54
C GLY A 125 -18.31 -24.75 11.19
N GLY A 126 -17.66 -25.76 11.77
CA GLY A 126 -16.24 -26.05 11.53
C GLY A 126 -15.89 -26.38 10.06
N ALA A 127 -16.88 -26.79 9.25
CA ALA A 127 -16.68 -26.99 7.81
C ALA A 127 -16.60 -25.64 7.06
N PHE A 128 -17.42 -24.66 7.44
CA PHE A 128 -17.30 -23.28 6.98
C PHE A 128 -15.95 -22.67 7.40
N ASP A 129 -15.62 -22.73 8.70
CA ASP A 129 -14.40 -22.13 9.25
C ASP A 129 -13.16 -22.63 8.50
N LYS A 130 -13.05 -23.96 8.33
CA LYS A 130 -11.94 -24.61 7.62
C LYS A 130 -11.88 -24.27 6.13
N ALA A 131 -13.03 -24.01 5.49
CA ALA A 131 -13.08 -23.59 4.09
C ALA A 131 -12.68 -22.11 3.93
N TYR A 132 -13.16 -21.23 4.81
CA TYR A 132 -12.81 -19.81 4.83
C TYR A 132 -11.31 -19.60 5.07
N MET A 133 -10.76 -20.17 6.16
CA MET A 133 -9.34 -20.01 6.48
C MET A 133 -8.43 -20.60 5.39
N LYS A 134 -8.79 -21.73 4.79
CA LYS A 134 -8.01 -22.34 3.69
C LYS A 134 -8.08 -21.54 2.39
N GLY A 135 -9.26 -21.03 2.03
CA GLY A 135 -9.50 -20.27 0.81
C GLY A 135 -8.89 -18.88 0.90
N ALA A 136 -9.61 -17.97 1.54
CA ALA A 136 -9.25 -16.57 1.71
C ALA A 136 -7.90 -16.44 2.44
N GLY A 137 -7.86 -16.86 3.71
CA GLY A 137 -6.75 -16.57 4.61
C GLY A 137 -5.41 -17.20 4.24
N VAL A 138 -5.41 -18.37 3.57
CA VAL A 138 -4.16 -19.02 3.13
C VAL A 138 -3.98 -18.96 1.61
N SER A 139 -4.95 -19.37 0.79
CA SER A 139 -4.76 -19.47 -0.66
C SER A 139 -4.66 -18.10 -1.32
N ASP A 140 -5.63 -17.21 -1.07
CA ASP A 140 -5.71 -15.92 -1.75
C ASP A 140 -4.67 -14.93 -1.22
N HIS A 141 -4.45 -14.91 0.09
CA HIS A 141 -3.33 -14.22 0.70
C HIS A 141 -1.95 -14.67 0.16
N THR A 142 -1.72 -15.97 -0.05
CA THR A 142 -0.46 -16.45 -0.68
C THR A 142 -0.33 -15.97 -2.13
N LYS A 143 -1.43 -15.97 -2.90
CA LYS A 143 -1.44 -15.43 -4.27
C LYS A 143 -1.12 -13.92 -4.25
N MET A 144 -1.77 -13.16 -3.37
CA MET A 144 -1.63 -11.71 -3.32
C MET A 144 -0.26 -11.28 -2.80
N HIS A 145 0.28 -11.92 -1.76
CA HIS A 145 1.66 -11.70 -1.31
C HIS A 145 2.67 -11.84 -2.47
N ASN A 146 2.53 -12.90 -3.26
CA ASN A 146 3.38 -13.15 -4.43
C ASN A 146 3.18 -12.13 -5.56
N LYS A 147 1.99 -11.51 -5.69
CA LYS A 147 1.77 -10.35 -6.59
C LYS A 147 2.42 -9.09 -6.04
N LEU A 148 2.28 -8.80 -4.75
CA LEU A 148 2.82 -7.61 -4.08
C LEU A 148 4.36 -7.59 -4.10
N VAL A 149 5.01 -8.74 -3.84
CA VAL A 149 6.47 -8.90 -4.02
C VAL A 149 6.89 -8.56 -5.44
N LYS A 150 6.20 -9.11 -6.46
CA LYS A 150 6.51 -8.84 -7.87
C LYS A 150 6.27 -7.38 -8.26
N ALA A 151 5.19 -6.77 -7.77
CA ALA A 151 4.85 -5.38 -8.06
C ALA A 151 5.86 -4.39 -7.46
N ALA A 152 6.22 -4.55 -6.18
CA ALA A 152 7.20 -3.70 -5.50
C ALA A 152 8.56 -3.66 -6.23
N SER A 153 9.00 -4.81 -6.78
CA SER A 153 10.21 -4.86 -7.61
C SER A 153 9.99 -4.30 -9.03
N ASN A 154 8.97 -4.80 -9.74
CA ASN A 154 8.94 -4.78 -11.21
C ASN A 154 8.03 -3.72 -11.85
N ALA A 155 7.08 -3.15 -11.08
CA ALA A 155 6.18 -2.10 -11.59
C ALA A 155 6.98 -0.89 -12.11
N LYS A 156 6.37 -0.07 -12.98
CA LYS A 156 7.04 1.11 -13.55
C LYS A 156 6.58 2.40 -12.88
N ASP A 157 5.30 2.49 -12.55
CA ASP A 157 4.76 3.59 -11.75
C ASP A 157 5.26 3.52 -10.28
N PRO A 158 5.78 4.63 -9.71
CA PRO A 158 6.33 4.64 -8.36
C PRO A 158 5.25 4.50 -7.27
N ASP A 159 4.03 4.97 -7.51
CA ASP A 159 2.96 4.93 -6.52
C ASP A 159 2.36 3.52 -6.45
N VAL A 160 2.33 2.79 -7.58
CA VAL A 160 2.01 1.35 -7.61
C VAL A 160 3.07 0.53 -6.85
N LYS A 161 4.37 0.88 -6.95
CA LYS A 161 5.41 0.28 -6.10
C LYS A 161 5.18 0.58 -4.62
N ALA A 162 4.88 1.83 -4.28
CA ALA A 162 4.66 2.26 -2.91
C ALA A 162 3.45 1.56 -2.28
N ALA A 163 2.32 1.48 -2.99
CA ALA A 163 1.14 0.73 -2.55
C ALA A 163 1.45 -0.76 -2.36
N ALA A 164 2.18 -1.38 -3.30
CA ALA A 164 2.58 -2.78 -3.19
C ALA A 164 3.49 -3.04 -1.98
N ALA A 165 4.43 -2.13 -1.70
CA ALA A 165 5.30 -2.20 -0.54
C ALA A 165 4.54 -1.98 0.79
N LYS A 166 3.58 -1.03 0.83
CA LYS A 166 2.72 -0.75 1.99
C LYS A 166 1.85 -1.96 2.37
N MET A 167 1.25 -2.63 1.38
CA MET A 167 0.31 -3.73 1.62
C MET A 167 1.00 -5.08 1.92
N ARG A 168 2.22 -5.31 1.43
CA ARG A 168 2.91 -6.61 1.61
C ARG A 168 3.01 -7.09 3.07
N PRO A 169 3.50 -6.31 4.06
CA PRO A 169 3.63 -6.79 5.43
C PRO A 169 2.28 -7.07 6.11
N VAL A 170 1.21 -6.38 5.69
CA VAL A 170 -0.15 -6.62 6.19
C VAL A 170 -0.67 -7.97 5.70
N VAL A 171 -0.57 -8.24 4.39
CA VAL A 171 -0.95 -9.52 3.79
C VAL A 171 -0.06 -10.68 4.31
N GLU A 172 1.21 -10.41 4.62
CA GLU A 172 2.12 -11.39 5.25
C GLU A 172 1.69 -11.71 6.70
N GLN A 173 1.33 -10.70 7.51
CA GLN A 173 0.76 -10.89 8.85
C GLN A 173 -0.54 -11.71 8.79
N HIS A 174 -1.46 -11.34 7.90
CA HIS A 174 -2.74 -12.04 7.73
C HIS A 174 -2.55 -13.50 7.30
N LEU A 175 -1.62 -13.76 6.37
CA LEU A 175 -1.26 -15.11 5.94
C LEU A 175 -0.67 -15.95 7.08
N GLN A 176 0.13 -15.34 7.95
CA GLN A 176 0.68 -16.04 9.12
C GLN A 176 -0.41 -16.36 10.15
N MET A 177 -1.25 -15.39 10.50
CA MET A 177 -2.42 -15.58 11.36
C MET A 177 -3.33 -16.70 10.86
N ALA A 178 -3.51 -16.84 9.53
CA ALA A 178 -4.33 -17.87 8.92
C ALA A 178 -3.72 -19.28 8.96
N LYS A 179 -2.39 -19.40 8.93
CA LYS A 179 -1.67 -20.68 9.12
C LYS A 179 -1.66 -21.12 10.58
N GLU A 180 -1.65 -20.16 11.50
CA GLU A 180 -1.60 -20.40 12.95
C GLU A 180 -2.96 -20.76 13.56
N GLN A 181 -4.07 -20.55 12.84
CA GLN A 181 -5.39 -21.03 13.28
C GLN A 181 -5.39 -22.57 13.40
N PRO A 182 -5.62 -23.14 14.60
CA PRO A 182 -5.64 -24.59 14.76
C PRO A 182 -6.80 -25.18 13.96
N ALA A 183 -6.53 -26.24 13.19
CA ALA A 183 -7.50 -26.86 12.28
C ALA A 183 -8.71 -27.55 12.95
N THR A 184 -8.85 -27.39 14.27
CA THR A 184 -9.82 -28.04 15.16
C THR A 184 -10.21 -27.12 16.32
N ALA A 185 -11.10 -26.17 16.05
CA ALA A 185 -11.89 -25.47 17.07
C ALA A 185 -13.36 -25.89 17.00
N SER A 186 -13.62 -27.20 16.83
CA SER A 186 -14.92 -27.78 17.14
C SER A 186 -15.08 -27.74 18.65
N ALA A 187 -15.60 -26.63 19.18
CA ALA A 187 -15.88 -26.49 20.60
C ALA A 187 -16.76 -27.66 21.05
N VAL A 188 -16.30 -28.40 22.06
CA VAL A 188 -17.07 -29.50 22.65
C VAL A 188 -18.26 -28.90 23.39
N ALA A 189 -19.42 -28.90 22.73
CA ALA A 189 -20.69 -28.86 23.42
C ALA A 189 -20.76 -30.10 24.33
N ARG A 190 -20.98 -29.86 25.62
CA ARG A 190 -21.21 -30.89 26.64
C ARG A 190 -22.67 -31.33 26.64
#